data_AF-A0A4Q2U695-F1
#
_entry.id   AF-A0A4Q2U695-F1
#
_cell.length_a   1.000
_cell.length_b   1.000
_cell.length_c   1.000
_cell.angle_alpha   90.00
_cell.angle_beta   90.00
_cell.angle_gamma   90.00
#
_symmetry.space_group_name_H-M   'P 1'
#
loop_
_entity.id
_entity.type
_entity.pdbx_description
1 polymer ?
#
loop_
_entity_poly.entity_id
_entity_poly.type
_entity_poly.pdbx_seq_one_letter_code
_entity_poly.pdbx_strand_id
1 'polypeptide(L)'
;MPEIDLALRVLPADHQVFFARPGIQYRLYREVTEQKVVVPDLPALDLADGVPLDRQDRVMSRIHRARKLRGWHRSGRIADEPSRDLNDYDDVASGIRDAQFRGVVDGYFSKAKRGDMVLVVPSAFSDPAFIGEFAEDGDQYASFRAPSVYGDDPLVGRRVEWLAKIPKRELASDILDIVAKPNAFVLLPRSVRAGLYDLAYSAYSIEDSFTARLEVTDETFSSFDDLLIQAFINFVAANTQAVSEGKEVASFERGAFMESGDFTPDLRAEIHSPGFLSISSRKVTPLVAVVMLAAAIHIGPAAFAAAQDGTLRIGSASAPAGDACVAEVREQAIRQIQLLGLDRWAVACEKAKRAAQHTGLNGPTHVRP
;
A
#
# COMPACT_ATOMS: atom_id res chain seq x y z
N MET A 1 -26.47 3.55 13.67
CA MET A 1 -25.80 2.55 14.53
C MET A 1 -24.33 2.79 14.27
N PRO A 2 -23.53 3.16 15.28
CA PRO A 2 -22.18 3.60 15.02
C PRO A 2 -21.36 2.46 14.38
N GLU A 3 -20.80 2.73 13.22
CA GLU A 3 -19.92 1.83 12.48
C GLU A 3 -18.55 2.46 12.35
N ILE A 4 -17.51 1.74 12.76
CA ILE A 4 -16.10 2.11 12.58
C ILE A 4 -15.52 1.20 11.50
N ASP A 5 -15.19 1.77 10.35
CA ASP A 5 -14.42 1.13 9.30
C ASP A 5 -12.93 1.37 9.56
N LEU A 6 -12.14 0.30 9.68
CA LEU A 6 -10.70 0.31 9.92
C LEU A 6 -9.89 0.78 8.71
N ALA A 7 -10.46 0.69 7.50
CA ALA A 7 -9.71 0.78 6.25
C ALA A 7 -8.46 -0.12 6.22
N LEU A 8 -8.48 -1.22 6.98
CA LEU A 8 -7.37 -2.16 7.12
C LEU A 8 -7.16 -2.93 5.82
N ARG A 9 -5.93 -2.87 5.28
CA ARG A 9 -5.46 -3.76 4.22
C ARG A 9 -4.78 -5.00 4.80
N VAL A 10 -5.37 -6.18 4.58
CA VAL A 10 -4.75 -7.46 4.95
C VAL A 10 -3.91 -7.97 3.78
N LEU A 11 -2.59 -7.91 3.91
CA LEU A 11 -1.64 -8.31 2.88
C LEU A 11 -1.25 -9.79 3.06
N PRO A 12 -1.23 -10.60 1.98
CA PRO A 12 -0.77 -11.98 2.07
C PRO A 12 0.74 -12.05 2.36
N ALA A 13 1.19 -13.15 2.98
CA ALA A 13 2.60 -13.35 3.32
C ALA A 13 3.54 -13.37 2.08
N ASP A 14 3.01 -13.78 0.92
CA ASP A 14 3.73 -13.77 -0.34
C ASP A 14 3.58 -12.46 -1.13
N HIS A 15 2.94 -11.42 -0.56
CA HIS A 15 2.72 -10.12 -1.22
C HIS A 15 4.03 -9.54 -1.76
N GLN A 16 4.01 -9.17 -3.04
CA GLN A 16 5.18 -8.69 -3.77
C GLN A 16 5.07 -7.21 -4.07
N VAL A 17 6.23 -6.56 -4.14
CA VAL A 17 6.34 -5.18 -4.59
C VAL A 17 7.34 -5.13 -5.72
N PHE A 18 6.93 -4.59 -6.86
CA PHE A 18 7.75 -4.48 -8.05
C PHE A 18 8.13 -3.03 -8.32
N PHE A 19 9.33 -2.81 -8.83
CA PHE A 19 9.66 -1.57 -9.53
C PHE A 19 9.42 -1.77 -11.03
N ALA A 20 8.61 -0.89 -11.63
CA ALA A 20 8.36 -0.84 -13.05
C ALA A 20 8.94 0.44 -13.64
N ARG A 21 9.94 0.29 -14.51
CA ARG A 21 10.47 1.44 -15.24
C ARG A 21 9.51 1.83 -16.37
N PRO A 22 9.09 3.10 -16.45
CA PRO A 22 8.16 3.57 -17.48
C PRO A 22 8.86 3.85 -18.81
N GLY A 23 9.34 2.79 -19.45
CA GLY A 23 10.06 2.89 -20.72
C GLY A 23 11.54 3.25 -20.60
N ILE A 24 12.30 3.01 -21.67
CA ILE A 24 13.69 3.48 -21.73
C ILE A 24 13.74 5.00 -21.61
N GLN A 25 14.70 5.50 -20.83
CA GLN A 25 14.83 6.92 -20.52
C GLN A 25 13.54 7.53 -19.94
N TYR A 26 12.66 6.73 -19.34
CA TYR A 26 11.43 7.16 -18.67
C TYR A 26 10.41 7.84 -19.60
N ARG A 27 10.51 7.59 -20.92
CA ARG A 27 9.69 8.28 -21.93
C ARG A 27 8.20 7.96 -21.90
N LEU A 28 7.79 6.89 -21.23
CA LEU A 28 6.37 6.51 -21.07
C LEU A 28 5.80 6.93 -19.72
N TYR A 29 6.54 7.70 -18.92
CA TYR A 29 6.17 8.02 -17.54
C TYR A 29 4.81 8.72 -17.44
N ARG A 30 4.57 9.70 -18.32
CA ARG A 30 3.31 10.42 -18.36
C ARG A 30 2.15 9.48 -18.75
N GLU A 31 2.32 8.71 -19.82
CA GLU A 31 1.27 7.82 -20.32
C GLU A 31 0.94 6.72 -19.31
N VAL A 32 1.95 6.10 -18.67
CA VAL A 32 1.78 5.07 -17.64
C VAL A 32 0.98 5.59 -16.44
N THR A 33 1.32 6.79 -15.97
CA THR A 33 0.70 7.38 -14.77
C THR A 33 -0.70 7.92 -15.07
N GLU A 34 -0.90 8.64 -16.18
CA GLU A 34 -2.20 9.19 -16.56
C GLU A 34 -3.21 8.10 -16.96
N GLN A 35 -2.77 7.06 -17.70
CA GLN A 35 -3.65 5.99 -18.17
C GLN A 35 -3.76 4.82 -17.17
N LYS A 36 -3.09 4.91 -16.01
CA LYS A 36 -3.14 3.90 -14.94
C LYS A 36 -2.78 2.50 -15.44
N VAL A 37 -1.68 2.40 -16.18
CA VAL A 37 -1.24 1.16 -16.81
C VAL A 37 0.27 1.02 -16.71
N VAL A 38 0.78 -0.15 -16.30
CA VAL A 38 2.23 -0.43 -16.27
C VAL A 38 2.58 -1.47 -17.32
N VAL A 39 3.62 -1.20 -18.11
CA VAL A 39 3.85 -1.92 -19.36
C VAL A 39 5.31 -2.27 -19.58
N PRO A 40 5.61 -3.44 -20.16
CA PRO A 40 6.88 -3.63 -20.82
C PRO A 40 7.00 -2.66 -22.00
N ASP A 41 8.18 -2.04 -22.13
CA ASP A 41 8.52 -1.13 -23.23
C ASP A 41 8.74 -1.92 -24.53
N LEU A 42 7.67 -2.54 -25.06
CA LEU A 42 7.64 -3.47 -26.18
C LEU A 42 6.38 -3.20 -27.04
N PRO A 43 6.47 -2.34 -28.07
CA PRO A 43 5.34 -2.02 -28.96
C PRO A 43 4.95 -3.23 -29.81
N ALA A 44 3.67 -3.35 -30.14
CA ALA A 44 3.10 -4.45 -30.92
C ALA A 44 3.53 -5.83 -30.39
N LEU A 45 3.42 -6.04 -29.07
CA LEU A 45 3.64 -7.36 -28.47
C LEU A 45 2.46 -8.32 -28.81
N ASP A 46 1.26 -7.76 -28.98
CA ASP A 46 0.03 -8.42 -29.46
C ASP A 46 -0.35 -9.70 -28.71
N LEU A 47 -0.18 -9.71 -27.38
CA LEU A 47 -0.64 -10.83 -26.56
C LEU A 47 -2.18 -10.91 -26.59
N ALA A 48 -2.71 -12.13 -26.67
CA ALA A 48 -4.16 -12.35 -26.68
C ALA A 48 -4.72 -12.25 -25.25
N ASP A 49 -5.65 -11.32 -25.01
CA ASP A 49 -6.31 -11.14 -23.71
C ASP A 49 -7.04 -12.41 -23.24
N GLY A 50 -6.97 -12.70 -21.94
CA GLY A 50 -7.55 -13.90 -21.32
C GLY A 50 -6.79 -15.21 -21.61
N VAL A 51 -5.61 -15.14 -22.25
CA VAL A 51 -4.75 -16.30 -22.49
C VAL A 51 -3.47 -16.16 -21.66
N PRO A 52 -3.20 -17.07 -20.71
CA PRO A 52 -1.97 -17.06 -19.92
C PRO A 52 -0.69 -17.03 -20.76
N LEU A 53 0.36 -16.35 -20.28
CA LEU A 53 1.59 -16.11 -21.05
C LEU A 53 2.28 -17.40 -21.54
N ASP A 54 2.20 -18.49 -20.76
CA ASP A 54 2.78 -19.80 -21.10
C ASP A 54 2.02 -20.52 -22.24
N ARG A 55 0.78 -20.08 -22.53
CA ARG A 55 -0.06 -20.58 -23.62
C ARG A 55 -0.12 -19.63 -24.82
N GLN A 56 0.55 -18.50 -24.76
CA GLN A 56 0.65 -17.58 -25.88
C GLN A 56 1.52 -18.17 -26.99
N ASP A 57 1.03 -18.13 -28.23
CA ASP A 57 1.81 -18.59 -29.37
C ASP A 57 2.97 -17.64 -29.67
N ARG A 58 4.16 -18.23 -29.90
CA ARG A 58 5.33 -17.54 -30.46
C ARG A 58 5.74 -16.28 -29.70
N VAL A 59 5.69 -16.33 -28.36
CA VAL A 59 6.05 -15.19 -27.48
C VAL A 59 7.44 -14.64 -27.81
N MET A 60 8.42 -15.50 -28.10
CA MET A 60 9.77 -15.03 -28.44
C MET A 60 9.80 -14.26 -29.77
N SER A 61 9.16 -14.77 -30.82
CA SER A 61 9.04 -14.07 -32.12
C SER A 61 8.36 -12.71 -31.96
N ARG A 62 7.31 -12.62 -31.13
CA ARG A 62 6.64 -11.36 -30.76
C ARG A 62 7.57 -10.38 -30.04
N ILE A 63 8.36 -10.87 -29.08
CA ILE A 63 9.37 -10.07 -28.37
C ILE A 63 10.44 -9.55 -29.35
N HIS A 64 10.94 -10.40 -30.26
CA HIS A 64 11.93 -10.00 -31.26
C HIS A 64 11.39 -8.90 -32.18
N ARG A 65 10.17 -9.06 -32.70
CA ARG A 65 9.47 -8.04 -33.50
C ARG A 65 9.32 -6.73 -32.72
N ALA A 66 8.76 -6.79 -31.51
CA ALA A 66 8.56 -5.63 -30.66
C ALA A 66 9.86 -4.87 -30.37
N ARG A 67 10.98 -5.60 -30.19
CA ARG A 67 12.31 -5.02 -30.02
C ARG A 67 12.80 -4.27 -31.27
N LYS A 68 12.58 -4.82 -32.47
CA LYS A 68 12.97 -4.18 -33.73
C LYS A 68 12.13 -2.93 -33.97
N LEU A 69 10.81 -3.02 -33.81
CA LEU A 69 9.89 -1.87 -33.90
C LEU A 69 10.26 -0.78 -32.89
N ARG A 70 10.56 -1.15 -31.65
CA ARG A 70 11.06 -0.20 -30.64
C ARG A 70 12.33 0.51 -31.07
N GLY A 71 13.28 -0.23 -31.66
CA GLY A 71 14.52 0.31 -32.18
C GLY A 71 14.28 1.32 -33.30
N TRP A 72 13.38 0.98 -34.22
CA TRP A 72 12.97 1.80 -35.36
C TRP A 72 12.27 3.10 -34.95
N HIS A 73 11.31 3.04 -34.02
CA HIS A 73 10.70 4.27 -33.46
C HIS A 73 11.74 5.14 -32.75
N ARG A 74 12.67 4.52 -32.00
CA ARG A 74 13.72 5.26 -31.29
C ARG A 74 14.70 5.94 -32.22
N SER A 75 15.00 5.36 -33.38
CA SER A 75 15.89 5.99 -34.37
C SER A 75 15.18 7.04 -35.22
N GLY A 76 13.93 7.43 -34.89
CA GLY A 76 13.17 8.39 -35.70
C GLY A 76 12.80 7.84 -37.08
N ARG A 77 12.68 6.51 -37.20
CA ARG A 77 12.26 5.82 -38.43
C ARG A 77 13.20 6.05 -39.64
N ILE A 78 14.50 6.21 -39.37
CA ILE A 78 15.52 6.45 -40.41
C ILE A 78 15.74 5.24 -41.33
N ALA A 79 15.60 4.02 -40.80
CA ALA A 79 15.75 2.77 -41.57
C ALA A 79 14.39 2.25 -42.04
N ASP A 80 14.41 1.25 -42.92
CA ASP A 80 13.21 0.54 -43.36
C ASP A 80 12.41 0.02 -42.16
N GLU A 81 11.08 0.07 -42.27
CA GLU A 81 10.18 -0.43 -41.24
C GLU A 81 10.44 -1.94 -41.03
N PRO A 82 10.66 -2.38 -39.77
CA PRO A 82 10.79 -3.81 -39.48
C PRO A 82 9.54 -4.57 -39.90
N SER A 83 9.73 -5.81 -40.38
CA SER A 83 8.59 -6.66 -40.74
C SER A 83 7.62 -6.85 -39.57
N ARG A 84 6.33 -6.85 -39.89
CA ARG A 84 5.25 -7.14 -38.95
C ARG A 84 4.87 -8.62 -38.89
N ASP A 85 5.31 -9.40 -39.88
CA ASP A 85 5.11 -10.85 -39.91
C ASP A 85 6.00 -11.51 -38.85
N LEU A 86 5.42 -12.38 -38.03
CA LEU A 86 6.15 -13.11 -37.00
C LEU A 86 7.12 -14.13 -37.61
N ASN A 87 6.86 -14.63 -38.82
CA ASN A 87 7.68 -15.67 -39.48
C ASN A 87 9.12 -15.20 -39.70
N ASP A 88 9.32 -13.90 -39.90
CA ASP A 88 10.65 -13.28 -40.03
C ASP A 88 11.46 -13.28 -38.73
N TYR A 89 10.89 -13.80 -37.63
CA TYR A 89 11.48 -13.79 -36.29
C TYR A 89 11.57 -15.15 -35.61
N ASP A 90 11.17 -16.25 -36.26
CA ASP A 90 11.17 -17.59 -35.63
C ASP A 90 12.57 -18.18 -35.45
N ASP A 91 13.48 -17.94 -36.40
CA ASP A 91 14.83 -18.53 -36.41
C ASP A 91 15.90 -17.60 -35.78
N VAL A 92 15.48 -16.59 -35.02
CA VAL A 92 16.42 -15.65 -34.39
C VAL A 92 17.07 -16.32 -33.18
N ALA A 93 18.40 -16.48 -33.24
CA ALA A 93 19.16 -17.03 -32.13
C ALA A 93 18.91 -16.26 -30.83
N SER A 94 18.44 -16.97 -29.80
CA SER A 94 18.13 -16.39 -28.49
C SER A 94 19.41 -16.08 -27.72
N GLY A 95 19.67 -14.79 -27.49
CA GLY A 95 20.80 -14.33 -26.68
C GLY A 95 20.43 -13.97 -25.24
N ILE A 96 21.44 -13.59 -24.44
CA ILE A 96 21.24 -13.10 -23.05
C ILE A 96 20.23 -11.95 -23.00
N ARG A 97 20.26 -11.05 -23.99
CA ARG A 97 19.34 -9.92 -24.09
C ARG A 97 17.89 -10.36 -24.30
N ASP A 98 17.66 -11.43 -25.03
CA ASP A 98 16.33 -12.00 -25.24
C ASP A 98 15.77 -12.60 -23.96
N ALA A 99 16.61 -13.33 -23.21
CA ALA A 99 16.24 -13.82 -21.89
C ALA A 99 15.85 -12.69 -20.92
N GLN A 100 16.52 -11.54 -20.98
CA GLN A 100 16.16 -10.37 -20.17
C GLN A 100 14.77 -9.81 -20.55
N PHE A 101 14.47 -9.64 -21.83
CA PHE A 101 13.13 -9.18 -22.25
C PHE A 101 12.05 -10.21 -21.91
N ARG A 102 12.32 -11.51 -22.10
CA ARG A 102 11.42 -12.57 -21.67
C ARG A 102 11.18 -12.51 -20.16
N GLY A 103 12.23 -12.31 -19.35
CA GLY A 103 12.10 -12.16 -17.90
C GLY A 103 11.26 -10.96 -17.48
N VAL A 104 11.31 -9.85 -18.23
CA VAL A 104 10.45 -8.69 -18.02
C VAL A 104 8.99 -9.02 -18.34
N VAL A 105 8.72 -9.60 -19.50
CA VAL A 105 7.36 -10.02 -19.92
C VAL A 105 6.78 -11.02 -18.92
N ASP A 106 7.56 -12.02 -18.50
CA ASP A 106 7.19 -12.99 -17.48
C ASP A 106 6.96 -12.34 -16.09
N GLY A 107 7.74 -11.32 -15.76
CA GLY A 107 7.55 -10.51 -14.56
C GLY A 107 6.16 -9.87 -14.51
N TYR A 108 5.78 -9.17 -15.59
CA TYR A 108 4.49 -8.48 -15.67
C TYR A 108 3.30 -9.45 -15.72
N PHE A 109 3.39 -10.52 -16.49
CA PHE A 109 2.20 -11.32 -16.87
C PHE A 109 2.13 -12.72 -16.24
N SER A 110 3.20 -13.19 -15.59
CA SER A 110 3.18 -14.49 -14.89
C SER A 110 3.45 -14.36 -13.39
N LYS A 111 4.38 -13.49 -12.99
CA LYS A 111 4.88 -13.41 -11.62
C LYS A 111 4.09 -12.45 -10.74
N ALA A 112 3.86 -11.24 -11.22
CA ALA A 112 3.05 -10.26 -10.51
C ALA A 112 1.59 -10.72 -10.50
N LYS A 113 0.94 -10.71 -9.34
CA LYS A 113 -0.45 -11.11 -9.17
C LYS A 113 -1.35 -9.88 -9.01
N ARG A 114 -2.67 -10.06 -9.11
CA ARG A 114 -3.62 -9.04 -8.69
C ARG A 114 -3.39 -8.70 -7.22
N GLY A 115 -3.44 -7.42 -6.88
CA GLY A 115 -3.22 -6.91 -5.53
C GLY A 115 -1.76 -6.72 -5.15
N ASP A 116 -0.79 -7.31 -5.89
CA ASP A 116 0.63 -6.97 -5.69
C ASP A 116 0.86 -5.49 -6.01
N MET A 117 1.89 -4.92 -5.38
CA MET A 117 2.19 -3.49 -5.50
C MET A 117 3.23 -3.22 -6.59
N VAL A 118 3.13 -2.06 -7.22
CA VAL A 118 4.09 -1.56 -8.19
C VAL A 118 4.47 -0.10 -7.90
N LEU A 119 5.78 0.15 -7.93
CA LEU A 119 6.40 1.46 -7.83
C LEU A 119 6.83 1.90 -9.23
N VAL A 120 6.36 3.07 -9.66
CA VAL A 120 6.82 3.75 -10.88
C VAL A 120 7.49 5.06 -10.50
N VAL A 121 8.76 5.19 -10.85
CA VAL A 121 9.58 6.36 -10.50
C VAL A 121 9.98 7.14 -11.75
N PRO A 122 9.89 8.48 -11.75
CA PRO A 122 10.31 9.30 -12.88
C PRO A 122 11.84 9.44 -12.98
N SER A 123 12.31 9.94 -14.12
CA SER A 123 13.70 10.36 -14.29
C SER A 123 14.02 11.58 -13.42
N ALA A 124 13.24 12.65 -13.56
CA ALA A 124 13.42 13.92 -12.87
C ALA A 124 13.04 13.81 -11.37
N PHE A 125 13.71 14.59 -10.52
CA PHE A 125 13.38 14.71 -9.10
C PHE A 125 12.20 15.65 -8.82
N SER A 126 11.85 16.51 -9.79
CA SER A 126 10.68 17.38 -9.71
C SER A 126 9.37 16.61 -9.89
N ASP A 127 9.42 15.47 -10.58
CA ASP A 127 8.27 14.63 -10.79
C ASP A 127 8.11 13.65 -9.61
N PRO A 128 6.87 13.31 -9.24
CA PRO A 128 6.61 12.40 -8.12
C PRO A 128 6.76 10.93 -8.53
N ALA A 129 7.09 10.04 -7.60
CA ALA A 129 6.88 8.62 -7.79
C ALA A 129 5.42 8.23 -7.52
N PHE A 130 4.97 7.16 -8.15
CA PHE A 130 3.64 6.59 -7.97
C PHE A 130 3.76 5.19 -7.39
N ILE A 131 2.96 4.91 -6.36
CA ILE A 131 2.76 3.58 -5.80
C ILE A 131 1.33 3.15 -6.12
N GLY A 132 1.16 1.96 -6.67
CA GLY A 132 -0.16 1.40 -6.96
C GLY A 132 -0.22 -0.10 -6.81
N GLU A 133 -1.42 -0.66 -6.97
CA GLU A 133 -1.67 -2.10 -6.99
C GLU A 133 -2.05 -2.57 -8.39
N PHE A 134 -1.67 -3.79 -8.77
CA PHE A 134 -2.20 -4.43 -9.97
C PHE A 134 -3.70 -4.74 -9.79
N ALA A 135 -4.53 -4.17 -10.66
CA ALA A 135 -5.99 -4.27 -10.57
C ALA A 135 -6.55 -5.57 -11.18
N GLU A 136 -5.80 -6.15 -12.10
CA GLU A 136 -6.18 -7.27 -12.97
C GLU A 136 -5.31 -8.49 -12.70
N ASP A 137 -5.70 -9.67 -13.18
CA ASP A 137 -4.86 -10.88 -13.14
C ASP A 137 -3.76 -10.84 -14.23
N GLY A 138 -2.85 -11.83 -14.21
CA GLY A 138 -1.67 -11.85 -15.10
C GLY A 138 -1.99 -12.14 -16.57
N ASP A 139 -3.15 -12.72 -16.87
CA ASP A 139 -3.66 -13.04 -18.19
C ASP A 139 -4.65 -12.00 -18.74
N GLN A 140 -4.96 -10.98 -17.95
CA GLN A 140 -5.80 -9.85 -18.33
C GLN A 140 -4.90 -8.69 -18.79
N TYR A 141 -5.02 -8.32 -20.06
CA TYR A 141 -4.13 -7.39 -20.73
C TYR A 141 -4.83 -6.09 -21.09
N ALA A 142 -4.23 -4.98 -20.70
CA ALA A 142 -4.62 -3.66 -21.15
C ALA A 142 -3.83 -3.26 -22.40
N SER A 143 -4.53 -3.08 -23.52
CA SER A 143 -3.96 -2.42 -24.70
C SER A 143 -4.10 -0.91 -24.55
N PHE A 144 -3.00 -0.19 -24.72
CA PHE A 144 -3.02 1.28 -24.71
C PHE A 144 -2.05 1.84 -25.75
N ARG A 145 -2.23 3.12 -26.10
CA ARG A 145 -1.40 3.80 -27.10
C ARG A 145 -0.58 4.90 -26.47
N ALA A 146 0.64 5.05 -26.96
CA ALA A 146 1.54 6.17 -26.66
C ALA A 146 1.99 6.82 -27.98
N PRO A 147 1.12 7.62 -28.64
CA PRO A 147 1.39 8.12 -29.99
C PRO A 147 2.66 8.98 -30.09
N SER A 148 2.98 9.71 -29.02
CA SER A 148 4.21 10.49 -28.82
C SER A 148 5.49 9.64 -28.94
N VAL A 149 5.43 8.34 -28.64
CA VAL A 149 6.58 7.44 -28.54
C VAL A 149 6.58 6.38 -29.64
N TYR A 150 5.42 5.81 -29.96
CA TYR A 150 5.26 4.64 -30.82
C TYR A 150 4.24 4.83 -31.95
N GLY A 151 3.69 6.02 -32.13
CA GLY A 151 2.64 6.26 -33.13
C GLY A 151 1.43 5.35 -32.89
N ASP A 152 1.04 4.59 -33.91
CA ASP A 152 -0.13 3.71 -33.85
C ASP A 152 0.15 2.31 -33.27
N ASP A 153 1.43 1.95 -33.05
CA ASP A 153 1.74 0.64 -32.51
C ASP A 153 1.33 0.57 -31.03
N PRO A 154 0.39 -0.33 -30.66
CA PRO A 154 -0.10 -0.41 -29.31
C PRO A 154 0.95 -1.01 -28.38
N LEU A 155 0.84 -0.68 -27.11
CA LEU A 155 1.54 -1.36 -26.04
C LEU A 155 0.55 -2.25 -25.29
N VAL A 156 1.08 -3.34 -24.73
CA VAL A 156 0.31 -4.27 -23.90
C VAL A 156 0.88 -4.22 -22.49
N GLY A 157 0.03 -4.05 -21.48
CA GLY A 157 0.42 -4.07 -20.08
C GLY A 157 -0.72 -4.43 -19.15
N ARG A 158 -0.67 -3.97 -17.90
CA ARG A 158 -1.67 -4.28 -16.88
C ARG A 158 -2.18 -3.02 -16.21
N ARG A 159 -3.48 -2.96 -15.91
CA ARG A 159 -4.06 -1.84 -15.15
C ARG A 159 -3.56 -1.83 -13.73
N VAL A 160 -3.43 -0.62 -13.20
CA VAL A 160 -3.04 -0.37 -11.82
C VAL A 160 -3.96 0.63 -11.16
N GLU A 161 -4.16 0.48 -9.87
CA GLU A 161 -4.82 1.49 -9.04
C GLU A 161 -3.76 2.24 -8.25
N TRP A 162 -3.57 3.52 -8.56
CA TRP A 162 -2.62 4.36 -7.83
C TRP A 162 -3.13 4.63 -6.42
N LEU A 163 -2.37 4.21 -5.42
CA LEU A 163 -2.65 4.39 -4.00
C LEU A 163 -2.02 5.66 -3.46
N ALA A 164 -0.79 5.95 -3.89
CA ALA A 164 -0.03 7.08 -3.38
C ALA A 164 0.81 7.76 -4.48
N LYS A 165 1.03 9.06 -4.27
CA LYS A 165 1.87 9.92 -5.11
C LYS A 165 2.82 10.67 -4.20
N ILE A 166 4.11 10.37 -4.30
CA ILE A 166 5.12 10.82 -3.34
C ILE A 166 6.26 11.53 -4.07
N PRO A 167 6.82 12.64 -3.55
CA PRO A 167 8.04 13.21 -4.10
C PRO A 167 9.16 12.17 -4.17
N LYS A 168 9.85 12.07 -5.32
CA LYS A 168 10.93 11.08 -5.52
C LYS A 168 12.01 11.14 -4.43
N ARG A 169 12.28 12.33 -3.89
CA ARG A 169 13.27 12.57 -2.83
C ARG A 169 12.93 11.93 -1.47
N GLU A 170 11.65 11.57 -1.25
CA GLU A 170 11.18 10.95 -0.01
C GLU A 170 11.31 9.42 -0.05
N LEU A 171 11.65 8.85 -1.21
CA LEU A 171 11.98 7.44 -1.31
C LEU A 171 13.27 7.14 -0.55
N ALA A 172 13.30 6.02 0.16
CA ALA A 172 14.50 5.52 0.83
C ALA A 172 15.67 5.36 -0.15
N SER A 173 16.91 5.61 0.33
CA SER A 173 18.14 5.50 -0.46
C SER A 173 18.25 4.17 -1.21
N ASP A 174 17.92 3.07 -0.54
CA ASP A 174 18.00 1.73 -1.10
C ASP A 174 17.07 1.54 -2.30
N ILE A 175 15.89 2.20 -2.28
CA ILE A 175 14.96 2.21 -3.40
C ILE A 175 15.53 3.03 -4.55
N LEU A 176 16.09 4.22 -4.25
CA LEU A 176 16.71 5.08 -5.26
C LEU A 176 17.88 4.38 -5.97
N ASP A 177 18.70 3.62 -5.24
CA ASP A 177 19.81 2.83 -5.78
C ASP A 177 19.33 1.70 -6.71
N ILE A 178 18.21 1.05 -6.36
CA ILE A 178 17.58 0.04 -7.22
C ILE A 178 17.05 0.67 -8.50
N VAL A 179 16.33 1.79 -8.39
CA VAL A 179 15.69 2.51 -9.50
C VAL A 179 16.73 3.08 -10.48
N ALA A 180 17.90 3.48 -9.99
CA ALA A 180 19.00 3.98 -10.81
C ALA A 180 19.55 2.91 -11.79
N LYS A 181 19.46 1.62 -11.44
CA LYS A 181 19.96 0.52 -12.29
C LYS A 181 19.11 0.35 -13.53
N PRO A 182 19.67 -0.08 -14.68
CA PRO A 182 18.96 -0.06 -15.95
C PRO A 182 17.88 -1.15 -16.13
N ASN A 183 17.25 -1.64 -15.07
CA ASN A 183 16.30 -2.74 -15.10
C ASN A 183 14.88 -2.25 -15.42
N ALA A 184 14.16 -2.98 -16.27
CA ALA A 184 12.82 -2.57 -16.69
C ALA A 184 11.71 -2.98 -15.71
N PHE A 185 11.86 -4.13 -15.06
CA PHE A 185 10.91 -4.65 -14.07
C PHE A 185 11.66 -5.50 -13.05
N VAL A 186 11.53 -5.18 -11.76
CA VAL A 186 12.34 -5.80 -10.69
C VAL A 186 11.47 -6.08 -9.47
N LEU A 187 11.57 -7.27 -8.90
CA LEU A 187 11.04 -7.55 -7.57
C LEU A 187 11.87 -6.85 -6.51
N LEU A 188 11.25 -5.98 -5.72
CA LEU A 188 11.94 -5.28 -4.63
C LEU A 188 12.22 -6.24 -3.46
N PRO A 189 13.39 -6.12 -2.81
CA PRO A 189 13.75 -6.94 -1.65
C PRO A 189 12.80 -6.66 -0.48
N ARG A 190 12.57 -7.66 0.38
CA ARG A 190 11.65 -7.54 1.53
C ARG A 190 11.99 -6.35 2.45
N SER A 191 13.28 -6.03 2.61
CA SER A 191 13.76 -4.96 3.48
C SER A 191 13.21 -3.57 3.15
N VAL A 192 12.86 -3.29 1.89
CA VAL A 192 12.34 -1.98 1.47
C VAL A 192 10.81 -1.96 1.32
N ARG A 193 10.13 -3.11 1.42
CA ARG A 193 8.68 -3.20 1.18
C ARG A 193 7.88 -2.52 2.29
N ALA A 194 8.29 -2.67 3.54
CA ALA A 194 7.59 -2.06 4.68
C ALA A 194 7.44 -0.54 4.52
N GLY A 195 8.53 0.15 4.14
CA GLY A 195 8.48 1.59 3.89
C GLY A 195 7.56 1.98 2.72
N LEU A 196 7.36 1.11 1.73
CA LEU A 196 6.38 1.36 0.66
C LEU A 196 4.94 1.11 1.12
N TYR A 197 4.72 0.12 2.01
CA TYR A 197 3.40 -0.09 2.63
C TYR A 197 3.02 1.10 3.51
N ASP A 198 3.95 1.65 4.31
CA ASP A 198 3.74 2.84 5.14
C ASP A 198 3.36 4.11 4.33
N LEU A 199 3.78 4.16 3.07
CA LEU A 199 3.48 5.26 2.14
C LEU A 199 2.18 5.01 1.37
N ALA A 200 1.76 3.76 1.22
CA ALA A 200 0.61 3.36 0.40
C ALA A 200 -0.67 3.12 1.20
N TYR A 201 -0.54 2.66 2.44
CA TYR A 201 -1.68 2.30 3.29
C TYR A 201 -1.60 3.01 4.63
N SER A 202 -2.75 3.54 5.07
CA SER A 202 -2.87 4.14 6.40
C SER A 202 -3.04 3.08 7.51
N ALA A 203 -3.49 1.87 7.18
CA ALA A 203 -3.48 0.72 8.08
C ALA A 203 -3.31 -0.58 7.28
N TYR A 204 -2.40 -1.45 7.72
CA TYR A 204 -2.22 -2.75 7.08
C TYR A 204 -1.75 -3.82 8.07
N SER A 205 -2.02 -5.08 7.73
CA SER A 205 -1.43 -6.24 8.39
C SER A 205 -0.69 -7.10 7.36
N ILE A 206 0.43 -7.68 7.75
CA ILE A 206 1.18 -8.64 6.94
C ILE A 206 1.86 -9.66 7.85
N GLU A 207 1.60 -10.95 7.61
CA GLU A 207 2.02 -12.02 8.53
C GLU A 207 1.55 -11.69 9.96
N ASP A 208 2.48 -11.56 10.91
CA ASP A 208 2.18 -11.22 12.31
C ASP A 208 2.47 -9.74 12.62
N SER A 209 2.63 -8.87 11.62
CA SER A 209 2.93 -7.45 11.80
C SER A 209 1.69 -6.60 11.52
N PHE A 210 1.36 -5.71 12.45
CA PHE A 210 0.23 -4.79 12.35
C PHE A 210 0.74 -3.36 12.39
N THR A 211 0.30 -2.54 11.44
CA THR A 211 0.70 -1.13 11.35
C THR A 211 -0.52 -0.25 11.18
N ALA A 212 -0.52 0.90 11.87
CA ALA A 212 -1.49 1.95 11.67
C ALA A 212 -0.82 3.32 11.71
N ARG A 213 -1.29 4.23 10.85
CA ARG A 213 -0.79 5.59 10.70
C ARG A 213 -1.86 6.59 11.10
N LEU A 214 -1.50 7.49 12.00
CA LEU A 214 -2.28 8.65 12.39
C LEU A 214 -1.68 9.88 11.69
N GLU A 215 -2.52 10.65 11.01
CA GLU A 215 -2.11 11.89 10.37
C GLU A 215 -2.28 13.06 11.35
N VAL A 216 -1.30 13.97 11.33
CA VAL A 216 -1.30 15.21 12.12
C VAL A 216 -1.40 16.35 11.13
N THR A 217 -2.54 17.05 11.14
CA THR A 217 -2.80 18.12 10.16
C THR A 217 -2.51 19.52 10.67
N ASP A 218 -2.43 19.72 11.99
CA ASP A 218 -2.17 21.06 12.54
C ASP A 218 -0.72 21.51 12.32
N GLU A 219 -0.53 22.81 12.13
CA GLU A 219 0.79 23.45 11.97
C GLU A 219 1.60 23.43 13.27
N THR A 220 0.90 23.44 14.41
CA THR A 220 1.49 23.44 15.75
C THR A 220 1.31 22.08 16.40
N PHE A 221 2.40 21.34 16.56
CA PHE A 221 2.43 20.09 17.32
C PHE A 221 3.38 20.26 18.50
N SER A 222 2.85 20.24 19.73
CA SER A 222 3.66 20.41 20.93
C SER A 222 4.09 19.06 21.52
N SER A 223 5.15 19.06 22.33
CA SER A 223 5.58 17.87 23.08
C SER A 223 4.52 17.39 24.07
N PHE A 224 3.61 18.26 24.51
CA PHE A 224 2.50 17.89 25.36
C PHE A 224 1.43 17.11 24.59
N ASP A 225 1.19 17.47 23.33
CA ASP A 225 0.23 16.74 22.49
C ASP A 225 0.76 15.35 22.14
N ASP A 226 2.05 15.25 21.81
CA ASP A 226 2.75 13.98 21.63
C ASP A 226 2.60 13.08 22.86
N LEU A 227 2.85 13.63 24.05
CA LEU A 227 2.69 12.91 25.31
C LEU A 227 1.26 12.40 25.51
N LEU A 228 0.23 13.19 25.18
CA LEU A 228 -1.17 12.77 25.32
C LEU A 228 -1.52 11.62 24.35
N ILE A 229 -1.03 11.69 23.10
CA ILE A 229 -1.26 10.64 22.11
C ILE A 229 -0.55 9.35 22.52
N GLN A 230 0.71 9.45 22.93
CA GLN A 230 1.47 8.30 23.44
C GLN A 230 0.84 7.71 24.70
N ALA A 231 0.40 8.55 25.64
CA ALA A 231 -0.33 8.10 26.82
C ALA A 231 -1.60 7.33 26.46
N PHE A 232 -2.35 7.79 25.44
CA PHE A 232 -3.53 7.08 24.96
C PHE A 232 -3.18 5.73 24.31
N ILE A 233 -2.13 5.70 23.46
CA ILE A 233 -1.66 4.46 22.82
C ILE A 233 -1.20 3.45 23.88
N ASN A 234 -0.43 3.89 24.88
CA ASN A 234 0.04 3.03 25.98
C ASN A 234 -1.13 2.52 26.83
N PHE A 235 -2.12 3.37 27.11
CA PHE A 235 -3.35 2.96 27.78
C PHE A 235 -4.07 1.85 27.02
N VAL A 236 -4.18 1.96 25.69
CA VAL A 236 -4.76 0.90 24.87
C VAL A 236 -3.88 -0.34 24.87
N ALA A 237 -2.54 -0.20 24.81
CA ALA A 237 -1.62 -1.34 24.86
C ALA A 237 -1.77 -2.15 26.15
N ALA A 238 -1.78 -1.48 27.31
CA ALA A 238 -1.95 -2.11 28.62
C ALA A 238 -3.28 -2.86 28.72
N ASN A 239 -4.35 -2.29 28.16
CA ASN A 239 -5.66 -2.93 28.18
C ASN A 239 -5.83 -4.03 27.14
N THR A 240 -5.13 -3.95 26.01
CA THR A 240 -5.07 -5.03 25.02
C THR A 240 -4.37 -6.24 25.62
N GLN A 241 -3.27 -6.03 26.34
CA GLN A 241 -2.62 -7.08 27.11
C GLN A 241 -3.55 -7.65 28.17
N ALA A 242 -4.17 -6.80 29.00
CA ALA A 242 -5.04 -7.25 30.09
C ALA A 242 -6.21 -8.10 29.57
N VAL A 243 -6.86 -7.69 28.47
CA VAL A 243 -7.94 -8.46 27.84
C VAL A 243 -7.42 -9.79 27.30
N SER A 244 -6.28 -9.78 26.59
CA SER A 244 -5.68 -11.00 26.05
C SER A 244 -5.29 -12.01 27.14
N GLU A 245 -4.94 -11.54 28.34
CA GLU A 245 -4.50 -12.36 29.46
C GLU A 245 -5.61 -12.64 30.49
N GLY A 246 -6.84 -12.14 30.27
CA GLY A 246 -7.97 -12.30 31.20
C GLY A 246 -7.79 -11.56 32.52
N LYS A 247 -7.02 -10.47 32.54
CA LYS A 247 -6.73 -9.62 33.70
C LYS A 247 -7.67 -8.40 33.75
N GLU A 248 -7.65 -7.71 34.89
CA GLU A 248 -8.37 -6.44 35.04
C GLU A 248 -7.77 -5.35 34.16
N VAL A 249 -8.62 -4.59 33.47
CA VAL A 249 -8.20 -3.41 32.68
C VAL A 249 -7.81 -2.24 33.59
N ALA A 250 -6.78 -1.53 33.20
CA ALA A 250 -6.30 -0.33 33.89
C ALA A 250 -7.14 0.90 33.56
N SER A 251 -7.22 1.86 34.49
CA SER A 251 -7.70 3.21 34.18
C SER A 251 -6.72 3.93 33.23
N PHE A 252 -7.14 5.07 32.68
CA PHE A 252 -6.28 5.87 31.81
C PHE A 252 -4.98 6.28 32.52
N GLU A 253 -5.07 6.81 33.73
CA GLU A 253 -3.93 7.32 34.50
C GLU A 253 -2.91 6.24 34.83
N ARG A 254 -3.37 5.01 35.04
CA ARG A 254 -2.48 3.88 35.30
C ARG A 254 -1.95 3.28 33.99
N GLY A 255 -2.84 3.00 33.04
CA GLY A 255 -2.51 2.33 31.79
C GLY A 255 -1.56 3.13 30.90
N ALA A 256 -1.67 4.47 30.89
CA ALA A 256 -0.80 5.35 30.12
C ALA A 256 0.70 5.21 30.44
N PHE A 257 1.03 4.75 31.64
CA PHE A 257 2.42 4.61 32.13
C PHE A 257 2.78 3.16 32.48
N MET A 258 1.96 2.18 32.06
CA MET A 258 2.26 0.77 32.26
C MET A 258 3.11 0.21 31.11
N GLU A 259 4.15 -0.54 31.45
CA GLU A 259 4.90 -1.33 30.49
C GLU A 259 4.08 -2.56 30.09
N SER A 260 3.86 -2.74 28.78
CA SER A 260 2.99 -3.79 28.23
C SER A 260 3.74 -4.81 27.35
N GLY A 261 5.08 -4.84 27.46
CA GLY A 261 5.94 -5.75 26.70
C GLY A 261 5.66 -5.70 25.18
N ASP A 262 5.46 -6.87 24.57
CA ASP A 262 5.18 -7.01 23.13
C ASP A 262 3.88 -6.30 22.67
N PHE A 263 2.98 -5.94 23.58
CA PHE A 263 1.78 -5.19 23.24
C PHE A 263 2.03 -3.69 23.09
N THR A 264 3.13 -3.16 23.64
CA THR A 264 3.55 -1.77 23.42
C THR A 264 4.03 -1.64 21.96
N PRO A 265 3.40 -0.79 21.14
CA PRO A 265 3.82 -0.64 19.75
C PRO A 265 5.10 0.20 19.65
N ASP A 266 5.91 -0.13 18.65
CA ASP A 266 6.97 0.74 18.16
C ASP A 266 6.34 1.99 17.52
N LEU A 267 6.88 3.16 17.85
CA LEU A 267 6.41 4.45 17.34
C LEU A 267 7.46 5.09 16.44
N ARG A 268 7.04 5.47 15.24
CA ARG A 268 7.78 6.35 14.34
C ARG A 268 7.00 7.64 14.15
N ALA A 269 7.61 8.77 14.49
CA ALA A 269 7.00 10.10 14.36
C ALA A 269 7.73 10.94 13.32
N GLU A 270 6.97 11.61 12.46
CA GLU A 270 7.46 12.65 11.56
C GLU A 270 6.68 13.94 11.82
N ILE A 271 7.27 14.78 12.68
CA ILE A 271 6.66 15.98 13.24
C ILE A 271 7.05 17.18 12.38
N HIS A 272 6.43 17.26 11.22
CA HIS A 272 6.33 18.46 10.38
C HIS A 272 4.86 18.63 10.01
N SER A 273 4.39 19.80 9.60
CA SER A 273 3.00 19.95 9.16
C SER A 273 2.93 19.98 7.63
N PRO A 274 2.17 19.08 6.98
CA PRO A 274 1.45 17.92 7.55
C PRO A 274 2.40 16.78 7.96
N GLY A 275 2.07 16.05 9.02
CA GLY A 275 2.93 15.04 9.64
C GLY A 275 2.21 13.74 9.94
N PHE A 276 2.92 12.79 10.56
CA PHE A 276 2.30 11.52 10.94
C PHE A 276 2.97 10.84 12.14
N LEU A 277 2.19 9.97 12.77
CA LEU A 277 2.61 8.99 13.75
C LEU A 277 2.29 7.60 13.19
N SER A 278 3.30 6.79 12.92
CA SER A 278 3.12 5.39 12.53
C SER A 278 3.42 4.50 13.74
N ILE A 279 2.46 3.66 14.10
CA ILE A 279 2.59 2.68 15.17
C ILE A 279 2.58 1.28 14.59
N SER A 280 3.51 0.44 15.02
CA SER A 280 3.63 -0.94 14.56
C SER A 280 3.88 -1.91 15.71
N SER A 281 3.39 -3.14 15.61
CA SER A 281 3.58 -4.18 16.62
C SER A 281 3.37 -5.57 16.03
N ARG A 282 3.86 -6.59 16.74
CA ARG A 282 3.49 -7.99 16.48
C ARG A 282 2.12 -8.39 17.06
N LYS A 283 1.49 -7.49 17.82
CA LYS A 283 0.15 -7.64 18.37
C LYS A 283 -0.79 -6.71 17.64
N VAL A 284 -2.09 -7.02 17.65
CA VAL A 284 -3.14 -6.20 17.03
C VAL A 284 -3.28 -4.78 17.64
N THR A 285 -2.51 -4.46 18.69
CA THR A 285 -2.57 -3.20 19.42
C THR A 285 -2.62 -1.94 18.54
N PRO A 286 -1.82 -1.78 17.46
CA PRO A 286 -1.89 -0.61 16.60
C PRO A 286 -3.28 -0.39 16.00
N LEU A 287 -3.92 -1.47 15.55
CA LEU A 287 -5.26 -1.43 14.98
C LEU A 287 -6.33 -1.20 16.05
N VAL A 288 -6.17 -1.81 17.23
CA VAL A 288 -7.05 -1.55 18.38
C VAL A 288 -6.93 -0.09 18.81
N ALA A 289 -5.73 0.48 18.84
CA ALA A 289 -5.48 1.87 19.22
C ALA A 289 -6.21 2.85 18.30
N VAL A 290 -6.16 2.67 16.98
CA VAL A 290 -6.87 3.57 16.06
C VAL A 290 -8.39 3.41 16.12
N VAL A 291 -8.91 2.22 16.42
CA VAL A 291 -10.35 2.00 16.65
C VAL A 291 -10.80 2.65 17.94
N MET A 292 -10.06 2.43 19.03
CA MET A 292 -10.36 3.02 20.34
C MET A 292 -10.28 4.55 20.27
N LEU A 293 -9.29 5.09 19.57
CA LEU A 293 -9.15 6.52 19.36
C LEU A 293 -10.34 7.09 18.59
N ALA A 294 -10.75 6.46 17.48
CA ALA A 294 -11.90 6.89 16.70
C ALA A 294 -13.22 6.79 17.47
N ALA A 295 -13.40 5.72 18.24
CA ALA A 295 -14.55 5.57 19.12
C ALA A 295 -14.59 6.70 20.16
N ALA A 296 -13.45 7.00 20.80
CA ALA A 296 -13.35 8.06 21.80
C ALA A 296 -13.62 9.46 21.21
N ILE A 297 -13.06 9.78 20.04
CA ILE A 297 -13.18 11.10 19.41
C ILE A 297 -14.58 11.31 18.83
N HIS A 298 -15.07 10.37 18.02
CA HIS A 298 -16.27 10.58 17.20
C HIS A 298 -17.56 10.10 17.86
N ILE A 299 -17.50 9.05 18.68
CA ILE A 299 -18.68 8.48 19.36
C ILE A 299 -18.71 8.94 20.83
N GLY A 300 -17.55 8.98 21.48
CA GLY A 300 -17.40 9.38 22.88
C GLY A 300 -18.00 8.37 23.87
N PRO A 301 -18.52 8.84 25.02
CA PRO A 301 -19.09 7.96 26.05
C PRO A 301 -20.23 7.06 25.57
N ALA A 302 -20.96 7.45 24.52
CA ALA A 302 -22.04 6.65 23.94
C ALA A 302 -21.55 5.30 23.35
N ALA A 303 -20.26 5.17 23.04
CA ALA A 303 -19.68 3.91 22.58
C ALA A 303 -19.80 2.80 23.64
N PHE A 304 -19.85 3.15 24.94
CA PHE A 304 -20.07 2.18 26.01
C PHE A 304 -21.44 1.50 25.90
N ALA A 305 -22.51 2.29 25.80
CA ALA A 305 -23.86 1.77 25.64
C ALA A 305 -23.97 0.95 24.33
N ALA A 306 -23.43 1.47 23.23
CA ALA A 306 -23.43 0.77 21.96
C ALA A 306 -22.67 -0.57 22.01
N ALA A 307 -21.57 -0.64 22.76
CA ALA A 307 -20.82 -1.88 22.97
C ALA A 307 -21.56 -2.89 23.87
N GLN A 308 -22.26 -2.41 24.92
CA GLN A 308 -23.09 -3.27 25.79
C GLN A 308 -24.28 -3.86 25.03
N ASP A 309 -24.93 -3.04 24.20
CA ASP A 309 -26.11 -3.42 23.42
C ASP A 309 -25.76 -4.22 22.15
N GLY A 310 -24.46 -4.40 21.86
CA GLY A 310 -24.00 -5.08 20.64
C GLY A 310 -24.30 -4.31 19.35
N THR A 311 -24.51 -2.99 19.43
CA THR A 311 -24.84 -2.13 18.29
C THR A 311 -23.64 -1.39 17.70
N LEU A 312 -22.50 -1.36 18.41
CA LEU A 312 -21.22 -0.85 17.89
C LEU A 312 -20.64 -1.84 16.88
N ARG A 313 -20.58 -1.44 15.61
CA ARG A 313 -19.99 -2.25 14.54
C ARG A 313 -18.56 -1.80 14.28
N ILE A 314 -17.63 -2.74 14.24
CA ILE A 314 -16.24 -2.52 13.83
C ILE A 314 -15.94 -3.50 12.70
N GLY A 315 -15.44 -3.00 11.58
CA GLY A 315 -15.15 -3.78 10.38
C GLY A 315 -14.06 -3.14 9.54
N SER A 316 -13.77 -3.72 8.38
CA SER A 316 -12.93 -3.10 7.34
C SER A 316 -13.59 -3.34 5.99
N ALA A 317 -13.89 -2.28 5.24
CA ALA A 317 -14.41 -2.44 3.88
C ALA A 317 -13.38 -3.04 2.91
N SER A 318 -12.09 -2.90 3.25
CA SER A 318 -10.95 -3.34 2.43
C SER A 318 -10.48 -4.77 2.75
N ALA A 319 -11.01 -5.40 3.80
CA ALA A 319 -10.66 -6.76 4.20
C ALA A 319 -11.71 -7.79 3.72
N PRO A 320 -11.32 -9.06 3.55
CA PRO A 320 -12.27 -10.13 3.27
C PRO A 320 -13.37 -10.23 4.33
N ALA A 321 -14.57 -10.65 3.92
CA ALA A 321 -15.67 -10.88 4.84
C ALA A 321 -15.29 -11.97 5.87
N GLY A 322 -15.39 -11.66 7.16
CA GLY A 322 -15.04 -12.59 8.23
C GLY A 322 -13.53 -12.73 8.49
N ASP A 323 -12.72 -11.78 8.02
CA ASP A 323 -11.28 -11.75 8.30
C ASP A 323 -10.98 -11.85 9.82
N ALA A 324 -10.05 -12.75 10.17
CA ALA A 324 -9.73 -13.06 11.55
C ALA A 324 -9.06 -11.90 12.29
N CYS A 325 -8.23 -11.11 11.61
CA CYS A 325 -7.59 -9.93 12.20
C CYS A 325 -8.64 -8.87 12.53
N VAL A 326 -9.56 -8.58 11.60
CA VAL A 326 -10.67 -7.66 11.84
C VAL A 326 -11.56 -8.13 13.00
N ALA A 327 -11.83 -9.43 13.06
CA ALA A 327 -12.62 -10.02 14.15
C ALA A 327 -11.94 -9.86 15.52
N GLU A 328 -10.63 -10.11 15.60
CA GLU A 328 -9.83 -9.96 16.82
C GLU A 328 -9.77 -8.49 17.27
N VAL A 329 -9.52 -7.55 16.36
CA VAL A 329 -9.50 -6.11 16.66
C VAL A 329 -10.86 -5.66 17.21
N ARG A 330 -11.96 -6.10 16.60
CA ARG A 330 -13.32 -5.82 17.06
C ARG A 330 -13.56 -6.36 18.46
N GLU A 331 -13.21 -7.62 18.72
CA GLU A 331 -13.40 -8.26 20.02
C GLU A 331 -12.62 -7.53 21.11
N GLN A 332 -11.34 -7.26 20.85
CA GLN A 332 -10.46 -6.52 21.77
C GLN A 332 -11.01 -5.13 22.10
N ALA A 333 -11.37 -4.34 21.09
CA ALA A 333 -11.88 -2.98 21.30
C ALA A 333 -13.21 -2.97 22.08
N ILE A 334 -14.18 -3.80 21.68
CA ILE A 334 -15.47 -3.90 22.38
C ILE A 334 -15.26 -4.34 23.83
N ARG A 335 -14.42 -5.36 24.05
CA ARG A 335 -14.17 -5.89 25.39
C ARG A 335 -13.51 -4.86 26.29
N GLN A 336 -12.56 -4.08 25.79
CA GLN A 336 -11.94 -2.99 26.54
C GLN A 336 -12.96 -1.94 26.95
N ILE A 337 -13.78 -1.44 26.01
CA ILE A 337 -14.82 -0.44 26.30
C ILE A 337 -15.78 -0.96 27.38
N GLN A 338 -16.23 -2.21 27.27
CA GLN A 338 -17.14 -2.82 28.24
C GLN A 338 -16.50 -2.95 29.63
N LEU A 339 -15.26 -3.42 29.72
CA LEU A 339 -14.56 -3.65 30.99
C LEU A 339 -14.14 -2.35 31.69
N LEU A 340 -13.84 -1.30 30.93
CA LEU A 340 -13.56 0.02 31.50
C LEU A 340 -14.77 0.60 32.22
N GLY A 341 -15.98 0.29 31.75
CA GLY A 341 -17.20 0.92 32.21
C GLY A 341 -17.33 2.36 31.72
N LEU A 342 -18.52 2.95 31.95
CA LEU A 342 -18.84 4.29 31.47
C LEU A 342 -17.86 5.35 31.99
N ASP A 343 -17.55 5.33 33.29
CA ASP A 343 -16.76 6.39 33.93
C ASP A 343 -15.32 6.41 33.43
N ARG A 344 -14.62 5.26 33.44
CA ARG A 344 -13.22 5.19 32.98
C ARG A 344 -13.12 5.43 31.47
N TRP A 345 -14.10 4.98 30.69
CA TRP A 345 -14.16 5.26 29.26
C TRP A 345 -14.38 6.74 28.97
N ALA A 346 -15.27 7.41 29.71
CA ALA A 346 -15.53 8.84 29.55
C ALA A 346 -14.28 9.69 29.82
N VAL A 347 -13.46 9.32 30.81
CA VAL A 347 -12.16 9.97 31.06
C VAL A 347 -11.22 9.78 29.87
N ALA A 348 -11.07 8.56 29.37
CA ALA A 348 -10.23 8.30 28.19
C ALA A 348 -10.70 9.08 26.95
N CYS A 349 -12.03 9.20 26.75
CA CYS A 349 -12.62 10.00 25.68
C CYS A 349 -12.24 11.49 25.78
N GLU A 350 -12.26 12.06 26.97
CA GLU A 350 -11.88 13.47 27.18
C GLU A 350 -10.41 13.71 26.80
N LYS A 351 -9.50 12.83 27.23
CA LYS A 351 -8.07 12.91 26.89
C LYS A 351 -7.82 12.78 25.39
N ALA A 352 -8.45 11.80 24.75
CA ALA A 352 -8.35 11.60 23.31
C ALA A 352 -8.88 12.80 22.51
N LYS A 353 -10.06 13.31 22.87
CA LYS A 353 -10.67 14.49 22.21
C LYS A 353 -9.79 15.72 22.36
N ARG A 354 -9.22 15.94 23.54
CA ARG A 354 -8.31 17.05 23.78
C ARG A 354 -7.06 16.94 22.90
N ALA A 355 -6.45 15.76 22.82
CA ALA A 355 -5.30 15.55 21.94
C ALA A 355 -5.66 15.82 20.46
N ALA A 356 -6.80 15.29 20.00
CA ALA A 356 -7.25 15.44 18.62
C ALA A 356 -7.60 16.90 18.25
N GLN A 357 -8.22 17.65 19.16
CA GLN A 357 -8.57 19.06 18.95
C GLN A 357 -7.34 19.98 18.81
N HIS A 358 -6.21 19.59 19.40
CA HIS A 358 -4.99 20.39 19.40
C HIS A 358 -4.03 20.05 18.25
N THR A 359 -4.17 18.87 17.64
CA THR A 359 -3.22 18.34 16.65
C THR A 359 -3.85 18.06 15.29
N GLY A 360 -5.17 18.12 15.19
CA GLY A 360 -5.91 17.68 14.02
C GLY A 360 -5.70 16.19 13.76
N LEU A 361 -5.49 15.41 14.82
CA LEU A 361 -5.20 13.99 14.72
C LEU A 361 -6.35 13.25 14.01
N ASN A 362 -6.04 12.65 12.88
CA ASN A 362 -6.99 11.81 12.14
C ASN A 362 -6.40 10.41 11.96
N GLY A 363 -7.18 9.41 12.34
CA GLY A 363 -6.82 8.01 12.12
C GLY A 363 -7.18 7.53 10.71
N PRO A 364 -6.78 6.30 10.37
CA PRO A 364 -7.17 5.65 9.11
C PRO A 364 -8.65 5.26 9.09
N THR A 365 -9.31 5.34 10.25
CA THR A 365 -10.67 4.86 10.47
C THR A 365 -11.73 5.86 10.00
N HIS A 366 -12.83 5.34 9.46
CA HIS A 366 -14.00 6.12 9.09
C HIS A 366 -15.19 5.78 9.99
N VAL A 367 -15.80 6.78 10.61
CA VAL A 367 -16.96 6.59 11.48
C VAL A 367 -18.24 6.98 10.74
N ARG A 368 -19.19 6.06 10.64
CA ARG A 368 -20.53 6.29 10.11
C ARG A 368 -21.56 6.27 11.26
N PRO A 369 -22.49 7.23 11.31
CA PRO A 369 -23.47 7.36 12.39
C PRO A 369 -24.52 6.23 12.45
#